data_AF-A0A925W7X6-F1
#
_entry.id   AF-A0A925W7X6-F1
#
_cell.length_a   1.000
_cell.length_b   1.000
_cell.length_c   1.000
_cell.angle_alpha   90.00
_cell.angle_beta   90.00
_cell.angle_gamma   90.00
#
_symmetry.space_group_name_H-M   'P 1'
#
loop_
_entity.id
_entity.type
_entity.pdbx_description
1 polymer ?
#
loop_
_entity_poly.entity_id
_entity_poly.type
_entity_poly.pdbx_seq_one_letter_code
_entity_poly.pdbx_strand_id
1 'polypeptide(L)'
;MSEPGTDDGGTAPNTVRKLDAPETTELATLASVFEDLQYVLRCCEHLVTALSGPDSGPVQVQTDDALLEALWTGALIGYTRCFSGRIGILTDDDVAAIELPGELSAADLHAMLKKLRDHYASRHVNPREAFTIGAAQSNDGDLMGVAVVSSPRPIVDDTTVRLLGRVAYSLSGLIDGRMQEAQNKVLGVARDMSRLQLSSLPLVHLAEV
;
A
#
# COMPACT_ATOMS: atom_id res chain seq x y z
N MET A 1 -30.86 30.10 -40.34
CA MET A 1 -30.76 28.90 -39.48
C MET A 1 -29.27 28.64 -39.37
N SER A 2 -28.66 29.24 -38.35
CA SER A 2 -27.21 29.22 -38.14
C SER A 2 -26.88 28.05 -37.22
N GLU A 3 -25.97 27.19 -37.62
CA GLU A 3 -25.45 26.11 -36.77
C GLU A 3 -24.71 26.72 -35.56
N PRO A 4 -24.90 26.17 -34.35
CA PRO A 4 -24.13 26.58 -33.20
C PRO A 4 -22.72 26.00 -33.30
N GLY A 5 -21.72 26.89 -33.17
CA GLY A 5 -20.33 26.50 -33.02
C GLY A 5 -20.18 25.58 -31.80
N THR A 6 -19.79 24.33 -32.06
CA THR A 6 -19.29 23.43 -31.04
C THR A 6 -17.93 23.94 -30.56
N ASP A 7 -17.96 24.38 -29.31
CA ASP A 7 -16.86 24.65 -28.40
C ASP A 7 -15.69 23.69 -28.64
N ASP A 8 -14.54 24.24 -29.00
CA ASP A 8 -13.30 23.49 -29.23
C ASP A 8 -12.82 23.01 -27.85
N GLY A 9 -13.14 21.76 -27.52
CA GLY A 9 -12.69 21.10 -26.29
C GLY A 9 -11.17 21.16 -26.22
N GLY A 10 -10.66 22.12 -25.46
CA GLY A 10 -9.25 22.53 -25.47
C GLY A 10 -8.32 21.32 -25.40
N THR A 11 -7.46 21.19 -26.40
CA THR A 11 -6.44 20.14 -26.48
C THR A 11 -5.69 20.07 -25.15
N ALA A 12 -5.65 18.87 -24.55
CA ALA A 12 -4.91 18.65 -23.32
C ALA A 12 -3.47 19.16 -23.49
N PRO A 13 -2.91 19.87 -22.51
CA PRO A 13 -1.56 20.42 -22.63
C PRO A 13 -0.55 19.30 -22.83
N ASN A 14 0.35 19.43 -23.80
CA ASN A 14 1.45 18.47 -24.04
C ASN A 14 2.71 18.80 -23.22
N THR A 15 2.71 19.94 -22.54
CA THR A 15 3.83 20.44 -21.73
C THR A 15 3.31 21.15 -20.49
N VAL A 16 4.10 21.08 -19.42
CA VAL A 16 3.86 21.81 -18.16
C VAL A 16 5.12 22.53 -17.71
N ARG A 17 4.97 23.52 -16.83
CA ARG A 17 6.10 24.22 -16.19
C ARG A 17 6.34 23.61 -14.81
N LYS A 18 7.58 23.21 -14.53
CA LYS A 18 7.96 22.69 -13.22
C LYS A 18 7.98 23.85 -12.21
N LEU A 19 7.08 23.80 -11.25
CA LEU A 19 7.08 24.68 -10.09
C LEU A 19 8.12 24.17 -9.08
N ASP A 20 8.88 25.09 -8.49
CA ASP A 20 9.86 24.80 -7.43
C ASP A 20 9.52 25.66 -6.22
N ALA A 21 8.55 25.19 -5.44
CA ALA A 21 8.04 25.86 -4.26
C ALA A 21 7.82 24.85 -3.12
N PRO A 22 7.92 25.23 -1.84
CA PRO A 22 7.68 24.31 -0.73
C PRO A 22 6.36 23.54 -0.83
N GLU A 23 5.30 24.19 -1.31
CA GLU A 23 3.96 23.63 -1.51
C GLU A 23 3.95 22.47 -2.52
N THR A 24 4.85 22.48 -3.51
CA THR A 24 4.95 21.37 -4.48
C THR A 24 5.56 20.13 -3.85
N THR A 25 6.40 20.30 -2.82
CA THR A 25 6.99 19.17 -2.08
C THR A 25 5.94 18.49 -1.21
N GLU A 26 5.07 19.26 -0.56
CA GLU A 26 3.91 18.74 0.20
C GLU A 26 3.02 17.89 -0.72
N LEU A 27 2.61 18.46 -1.86
CA LEU A 27 1.76 17.76 -2.85
C LEU A 27 2.43 16.50 -3.43
N ALA A 28 3.74 16.55 -3.73
CA ALA A 28 4.47 15.38 -4.22
C ALA A 28 4.55 14.26 -3.18
N THR A 29 4.70 14.62 -1.90
CA THR A 29 4.73 13.64 -0.80
C THR A 29 3.37 12.98 -0.62
N LEU A 30 2.30 13.79 -0.63
CA LEU A 30 0.92 13.32 -0.60
C LEU A 30 0.62 12.34 -1.75
N ALA A 31 0.99 12.70 -2.98
CA ALA A 31 0.81 11.85 -4.15
C ALA A 31 1.58 10.51 -4.03
N SER A 32 2.78 10.52 -3.45
CA SER A 32 3.55 9.30 -3.20
C SER A 32 2.85 8.38 -2.20
N VAL A 33 2.26 8.93 -1.13
CA VAL A 33 1.50 8.14 -0.14
C VAL A 33 0.22 7.59 -0.76
N PHE A 34 -0.47 8.39 -1.59
CA PHE A 34 -1.65 7.92 -2.31
C PHE A 34 -1.32 6.73 -3.20
N GLU A 35 -0.23 6.78 -3.96
CA GLU A 35 0.20 5.65 -4.80
C GLU A 35 0.57 4.41 -3.97
N ASP A 36 1.26 4.57 -2.83
CA ASP A 36 1.53 3.45 -1.91
C ASP A 36 0.21 2.82 -1.42
N LEU A 37 -0.83 3.60 -1.11
CA LEU A 37 -2.16 3.09 -0.73
C LEU A 37 -2.89 2.41 -1.90
N GLN A 38 -2.80 2.93 -3.13
CA GLN A 38 -3.37 2.29 -4.32
C GLN A 38 -2.71 0.93 -4.59
N TYR A 39 -1.40 0.84 -4.38
CA TYR A 39 -0.67 -0.42 -4.47
C TYR A 39 -1.16 -1.43 -3.41
N VAL A 40 -1.34 -1.00 -2.16
CA VAL A 40 -1.91 -1.85 -1.09
C VAL A 40 -3.29 -2.38 -1.48
N LEU A 41 -4.18 -1.52 -1.97
CA LEU A 41 -5.52 -1.92 -2.41
C LEU A 41 -5.48 -2.96 -3.53
N ARG A 42 -4.61 -2.77 -4.53
CA ARG A 42 -4.41 -3.73 -5.62
C ARG A 42 -3.91 -5.08 -5.10
N CYS A 43 -2.96 -5.08 -4.16
CA CYS A 43 -2.51 -6.31 -3.51
C CYS A 43 -3.65 -7.01 -2.76
N CYS A 44 -4.46 -6.26 -1.99
CA CYS A 44 -5.62 -6.80 -1.28
C CYS A 44 -6.67 -7.40 -2.22
N GLU A 45 -6.96 -6.75 -3.35
CA GLU A 45 -7.89 -7.27 -4.37
C GLU A 45 -7.43 -8.60 -4.96
N HIS A 46 -6.15 -8.67 -5.35
CA HIS A 46 -5.55 -9.91 -5.84
C HIS A 46 -5.54 -11.01 -4.78
N LEU A 47 -5.23 -10.67 -3.52
CA LEU A 47 -5.26 -11.62 -2.41
C LEU A 47 -6.65 -12.16 -2.13
N VAL A 48 -7.67 -11.31 -2.07
CA VAL A 48 -9.07 -11.75 -1.90
C VAL A 48 -9.45 -12.72 -3.00
N THR A 49 -9.10 -12.42 -4.25
CA THR A 49 -9.38 -13.29 -5.40
C THR A 49 -8.66 -14.63 -5.28
N ALA A 50 -7.37 -14.63 -4.89
CA ALA A 50 -6.55 -15.83 -4.77
C ALA A 50 -6.95 -16.71 -3.57
N LEU A 51 -7.43 -16.10 -2.48
CA LEU A 51 -7.92 -16.80 -1.28
C LEU A 51 -9.33 -17.36 -1.46
N SER A 52 -10.16 -16.74 -2.30
CA SER A 52 -11.56 -17.16 -2.57
C SER A 52 -11.68 -18.26 -3.64
N GLY A 53 -10.70 -19.16 -3.75
CA GLY A 53 -10.67 -20.24 -4.77
C GLY A 53 -12.00 -21.01 -4.89
N PRO A 54 -12.31 -21.63 -6.05
CA PRO A 54 -13.66 -22.11 -6.33
C PRO A 54 -14.07 -23.25 -5.39
N ASP A 55 -15.02 -22.98 -4.49
CA ASP A 55 -15.78 -23.96 -3.70
C ASP A 55 -16.64 -24.92 -4.57
N SER A 56 -16.44 -24.99 -5.89
CA SER A 56 -17.27 -25.76 -6.83
C SER A 56 -16.54 -26.09 -8.13
N GLY A 57 -15.65 -27.09 -8.12
CA GLY A 57 -15.09 -27.66 -9.36
C GLY A 57 -14.00 -28.71 -9.12
N PRO A 58 -13.88 -29.76 -9.97
CA PRO A 58 -13.00 -30.90 -9.71
C PRO A 58 -11.50 -30.67 -10.02
N VAL A 59 -11.01 -29.42 -10.01
CA VAL A 59 -9.58 -29.13 -10.18
C VAL A 59 -9.17 -28.00 -9.25
N GLN A 60 -8.53 -28.34 -8.13
CA GLN A 60 -7.77 -27.38 -7.34
C GLN A 60 -6.55 -26.95 -8.16
N VAL A 61 -6.57 -25.76 -8.75
CA VAL A 61 -5.30 -25.07 -9.00
C VAL A 61 -4.81 -24.68 -7.62
N GLN A 62 -3.76 -25.35 -7.14
CA GLN A 62 -3.12 -25.04 -5.86
C GLN A 62 -2.77 -23.55 -5.88
N THR A 63 -3.38 -22.76 -4.99
CA THR A 63 -3.02 -21.35 -4.85
C THR A 63 -1.52 -21.27 -4.59
N ASP A 64 -0.81 -20.47 -5.37
CA ASP A 64 0.63 -20.32 -5.23
C ASP A 64 0.93 -19.56 -3.93
N ASP A 65 1.37 -20.28 -2.90
CA ASP A 65 1.72 -19.71 -1.59
C ASP A 65 2.80 -18.62 -1.72
N ALA A 66 3.70 -18.72 -2.70
CA ALA A 66 4.71 -17.70 -2.95
C ALA A 66 4.08 -16.42 -3.50
N LEU A 67 3.03 -16.54 -4.34
CA LEU A 67 2.25 -15.39 -4.82
C LEU A 67 1.50 -14.71 -3.66
N LEU A 68 0.83 -15.50 -2.81
CA LEU A 68 0.12 -14.96 -1.64
C LEU A 68 1.08 -14.21 -0.71
N GLU A 69 2.23 -14.81 -0.42
CA GLU A 69 3.25 -14.19 0.42
C GLU A 69 3.81 -12.92 -0.21
N ALA A 70 4.10 -12.93 -1.51
CA ALA A 70 4.63 -11.77 -2.23
C ALA A 70 3.65 -10.59 -2.20
N LEU A 71 2.37 -10.84 -2.49
CA LEU A 71 1.32 -9.83 -2.44
C LEU A 71 1.10 -9.31 -1.01
N TRP A 72 1.08 -10.20 -0.02
CA TRP A 72 0.88 -9.81 1.37
C TRP A 72 2.06 -8.99 1.92
N THR A 73 3.29 -9.43 1.62
CA THR A 73 4.50 -8.68 1.99
C THR A 73 4.55 -7.33 1.31
N GLY A 74 4.19 -7.25 0.02
CA GLY A 74 4.06 -6.00 -0.72
C GLY A 74 3.06 -5.04 -0.08
N ALA A 75 1.86 -5.53 0.26
CA ALA A 75 0.84 -4.76 0.95
C ALA A 75 1.32 -4.23 2.32
N LEU A 76 1.96 -5.07 3.12
CA LEU A 76 2.50 -4.68 4.42
C LEU A 76 3.59 -3.59 4.32
N ILE A 77 4.47 -3.70 3.33
CA ILE A 77 5.51 -2.70 3.06
C ILE A 77 4.89 -1.39 2.60
N GLY A 78 4.02 -1.42 1.58
CA GLY A 78 3.33 -0.23 1.06
C GLY A 78 2.54 0.49 2.16
N TYR A 79 1.78 -0.27 2.96
CA TYR A 79 1.04 0.27 4.09
C TYR A 79 1.95 0.96 5.10
N THR A 80 3.03 0.30 5.54
CA THR A 80 3.92 0.85 6.59
C THR A 80 4.72 2.07 6.11
N ARG A 81 5.03 2.15 4.81
CA ARG A 81 5.69 3.31 4.20
C ARG A 81 4.86 4.59 4.34
N CYS A 82 3.54 4.49 4.33
CA CYS A 82 2.64 5.64 4.50
C CYS A 82 2.80 6.36 5.86
N PHE A 83 3.38 5.68 6.86
CA PHE A 83 3.55 6.16 8.24
C PHE A 83 5.01 6.38 8.64
N SER A 84 5.98 6.14 7.75
CA SER A 84 7.40 6.12 8.13
C SER A 84 8.34 6.72 7.08
N GLY A 85 9.51 7.13 7.55
CA GLY A 85 10.54 7.71 6.70
C GLY A 85 10.17 9.10 6.18
N ARG A 86 10.75 9.48 5.03
CA ARG A 86 10.56 10.82 4.44
C ARG A 86 9.18 11.06 3.82
N ILE A 87 8.42 10.00 3.59
CA ILE A 87 7.08 10.03 3.00
C ILE A 87 5.98 9.75 4.03
N GLY A 88 6.33 9.50 5.30
CA GLY A 88 5.36 9.21 6.35
C GLY A 88 4.56 10.44 6.74
N ILE A 89 3.43 10.67 6.07
CA ILE A 89 2.54 11.79 6.39
C ILE A 89 1.34 11.34 7.22
N LEU A 90 0.99 10.06 7.15
CA LEU A 90 -0.09 9.51 7.95
C LEU A 90 0.39 9.28 9.37
N THR A 91 -0.51 9.50 10.31
CA THR A 91 -0.27 9.38 11.75
C THR A 91 -1.10 8.25 12.33
N ASP A 92 -0.75 7.82 13.54
CA ASP A 92 -1.57 6.84 14.28
C ASP A 92 -2.98 7.41 14.57
N ASP A 93 -3.10 8.73 14.72
CA ASP A 93 -4.40 9.42 14.90
C ASP A 93 -5.29 9.33 13.65
N ASP A 94 -4.70 9.41 12.45
CA ASP A 94 -5.42 9.23 11.19
C ASP A 94 -6.06 7.84 11.10
N VAL A 95 -5.44 6.84 11.72
CA VAL A 95 -5.95 5.47 11.78
C VAL A 95 -6.98 5.30 12.90
N ALA A 96 -6.75 5.91 14.06
CA ALA A 96 -7.64 5.81 15.21
C ALA A 96 -9.05 6.33 14.90
N ALA A 97 -9.18 7.24 13.94
CA ALA A 97 -10.47 7.76 13.47
C ALA A 97 -11.27 6.78 12.57
N ILE A 98 -10.70 5.64 12.16
CA ILE A 98 -11.33 4.69 11.26
C ILE A 98 -12.16 3.67 12.04
N GLU A 99 -13.44 3.54 11.68
CA GLU A 99 -14.33 2.53 12.24
C GLU A 99 -14.21 1.20 11.48
N LEU A 100 -13.88 0.13 12.21
CA LEU A 100 -13.84 -1.23 11.70
C LEU A 100 -15.03 -2.06 12.21
N PRO A 101 -15.50 -3.05 11.43
CA PRO A 101 -16.50 -3.98 11.90
C PRO A 101 -15.90 -4.94 12.94
N GLY A 102 -16.68 -5.28 13.97
CA GLY A 102 -16.28 -6.22 15.03
C GLY A 102 -15.61 -5.54 16.23
N GLU A 103 -14.89 -6.34 17.02
CA GLU A 103 -14.27 -5.89 18.27
C GLU A 103 -12.84 -5.34 18.09
N LEU A 104 -12.19 -5.61 16.95
CA LEU A 104 -10.82 -5.18 16.68
C LEU A 104 -10.81 -3.71 16.27
N SER A 105 -10.11 -2.87 17.05
CA SER A 105 -9.93 -1.45 16.71
C SER A 105 -8.96 -1.28 15.53
N ALA A 106 -9.09 -0.17 14.80
CA ALA A 106 -8.16 0.18 13.72
C ALA A 106 -6.73 0.37 14.23
N ALA A 107 -6.56 0.92 15.44
CA ALA A 107 -5.26 1.10 16.07
C ALA A 107 -4.57 -0.24 16.39
N ASP A 108 -5.33 -1.22 16.91
CA ASP A 108 -4.79 -2.56 17.21
C ASP A 108 -4.41 -3.30 15.93
N LEU A 109 -5.26 -3.24 14.90
CA LEU A 109 -4.95 -3.78 13.59
C LEU A 109 -3.67 -3.13 13.02
N HIS A 110 -3.56 -1.82 13.09
CA HIS A 110 -2.39 -1.08 12.60
C HIS A 110 -1.10 -1.47 13.32
N ALA A 111 -1.13 -1.60 14.64
CA ALA A 111 0.00 -2.08 15.42
C ALA A 111 0.38 -3.53 15.04
N MET A 112 -0.62 -4.38 14.80
CA MET A 112 -0.41 -5.76 14.32
C MET A 112 0.25 -5.77 12.93
N LEU A 113 -0.23 -4.97 11.98
CA LEU A 113 0.30 -4.89 10.62
C LEU A 113 1.75 -4.40 10.60
N LYS A 114 2.11 -3.39 11.42
CA LYS A 114 3.49 -2.93 11.58
C LYS A 114 4.41 -4.08 12.07
N LYS A 115 3.96 -4.85 13.06
CA LYS A 115 4.69 -6.03 13.57
C LYS A 115 4.83 -7.15 12.53
N LEU A 116 3.76 -7.41 11.77
CA LEU A 116 3.80 -8.39 10.68
C LEU A 116 4.81 -7.95 9.61
N ARG A 117 4.80 -6.68 9.19
CA ARG A 117 5.79 -6.14 8.26
C ARG A 117 7.22 -6.38 8.75
N ASP A 118 7.49 -6.07 10.02
CA ASP A 118 8.82 -6.30 10.61
C ASP A 118 9.21 -7.78 10.61
N HIS A 119 8.24 -8.67 10.82
CA HIS A 119 8.45 -10.11 10.75
C HIS A 119 8.80 -10.58 9.33
N TYR A 120 8.01 -10.20 8.33
CA TYR A 120 8.22 -10.57 6.92
C TYR A 120 9.49 -9.95 6.31
N ALA A 121 9.89 -8.75 6.77
CA ALA A 121 11.11 -8.08 6.34
C ALA A 121 12.36 -8.44 7.20
N SER A 122 12.23 -9.36 8.16
CA SER A 122 13.32 -9.69 9.08
C SER A 122 14.44 -10.43 8.36
N ARG A 123 15.68 -9.98 8.57
CA ARG A 123 16.88 -10.73 8.18
C ARG A 123 17.25 -11.85 9.15
N HIS A 124 16.59 -11.91 10.31
CA HIS A 124 16.99 -12.75 11.44
C HIS A 124 16.00 -13.89 11.74
N VAL A 125 14.78 -13.79 11.23
CA VAL A 125 13.71 -14.75 11.50
C VAL A 125 13.13 -15.20 10.17
N ASN A 126 12.96 -16.52 9.99
CA ASN A 126 12.27 -17.05 8.82
C ASN A 126 10.75 -16.81 8.98
N PRO A 127 10.10 -16.09 8.05
CA PRO A 127 8.67 -15.81 8.13
C PRO A 127 7.78 -17.00 7.73
N ARG A 128 8.36 -18.04 7.13
CA ARG A 128 7.63 -19.20 6.56
C ARG A 128 7.60 -20.39 7.52
N GLU A 129 8.72 -20.66 8.18
CA GLU A 129 8.86 -21.84 9.03
C GLU A 129 9.58 -21.53 10.33
N ALA A 130 9.11 -22.16 11.40
CA ALA A 130 9.87 -22.31 12.63
C ALA A 130 10.56 -23.68 12.64
N PHE A 131 11.80 -23.73 13.11
CA PHE A 131 12.56 -24.98 13.24
C PHE A 131 12.85 -25.27 14.71
N THR A 132 12.58 -26.50 15.14
CA THR A 132 12.97 -27.02 16.44
C THR A 132 13.97 -28.14 16.24
N ILE A 133 15.14 -28.03 16.87
CA ILE A 133 16.20 -29.04 16.81
C ILE A 133 16.20 -29.79 18.14
N GLY A 134 15.97 -31.10 18.09
CA GLY A 134 15.88 -31.96 19.28
C GLY A 134 16.82 -33.15 19.20
N ALA A 135 17.23 -33.67 20.36
CA ALA A 135 17.89 -34.97 20.43
C ALA A 135 16.84 -36.07 20.24
N ALA A 136 17.05 -36.96 19.28
CA ALA A 136 16.24 -38.16 19.12
C ALA A 136 16.70 -39.21 20.13
N GLN A 137 15.77 -39.75 20.91
CA GLN A 137 16.04 -40.79 21.90
C GLN A 137 15.31 -42.08 21.54
N SER A 138 15.91 -43.22 21.84
CA SER A 138 15.21 -44.51 21.82
C SER A 138 14.18 -44.56 22.96
N ASN A 139 13.28 -45.54 22.92
CA ASN A 139 12.33 -45.76 24.03
C ASN A 139 13.03 -46.12 25.36
N ASP A 140 14.28 -46.60 25.27
CA ASP A 140 15.13 -46.93 26.43
C ASP A 140 15.96 -45.72 26.92
N GLY A 141 15.82 -44.56 26.25
CA GLY A 141 16.46 -43.29 26.64
C GLY A 141 17.84 -43.03 26.02
N ASP A 142 18.34 -43.95 25.18
CA ASP A 142 19.64 -43.79 24.53
C ASP A 142 19.59 -42.71 23.44
N LEU A 143 20.66 -41.92 23.34
CA LEU A 143 20.80 -40.91 22.29
C LEU A 143 20.98 -41.60 20.93
N MET A 144 20.00 -41.43 20.04
CA MET A 144 19.99 -42.03 18.70
C MET A 144 20.42 -41.04 17.61
N GLY A 145 20.31 -39.73 17.87
CA GLY A 145 20.72 -38.71 16.91
C GLY A 145 20.06 -37.36 17.16
N VAL A 146 19.91 -36.58 16.10
CA VAL A 146 19.27 -35.27 16.09
C VAL A 146 18.09 -35.28 15.12
N ALA A 147 16.97 -34.73 15.53
CA ALA A 147 15.80 -34.48 14.68
C ALA A 147 15.63 -32.98 14.45
N VAL A 148 15.28 -32.61 13.22
CA VAL A 148 14.86 -31.26 12.86
C VAL A 148 13.36 -31.31 12.57
N VAL A 149 12.58 -30.61 13.38
CA VAL A 149 11.13 -30.48 13.21
C VAL A 149 10.85 -29.09 12.64
N SER A 150 10.30 -29.02 11.43
CA SER A 150 9.78 -27.79 10.86
C SER A 150 8.29 -27.63 11.18
N SER A 151 7.87 -26.39 11.38
CA SER A 151 6.47 -26.02 11.59
C SER A 151 6.15 -24.82 10.69
N PRO A 152 5.38 -25.02 9.61
CA PRO A 152 4.94 -23.94 8.75
C PRO A 152 4.13 -22.91 9.54
N ARG A 153 4.33 -21.64 9.22
CA ARG A 153 3.51 -20.55 9.74
C ARG A 153 2.27 -20.39 8.86
N PRO A 154 1.11 -20.02 9.44
CA PRO A 154 -0.10 -19.82 8.67
C PRO A 154 0.06 -18.68 7.67
N ILE A 155 -0.48 -18.87 6.47
CA ILE A 155 -0.68 -17.78 5.50
C ILE A 155 -1.73 -16.79 6.01
N VAL A 156 -1.76 -15.59 5.44
CA VAL A 156 -2.76 -14.59 5.77
C VAL A 156 -4.17 -15.09 5.40
N ASP A 157 -5.14 -14.81 6.26
CA ASP A 157 -6.55 -15.14 6.04
C ASP A 157 -7.31 -14.00 5.32
N ASP A 158 -8.42 -14.35 4.68
CA ASP A 158 -9.28 -13.42 3.94
C ASP A 158 -9.81 -12.26 4.80
N THR A 159 -10.13 -12.51 6.09
CA THR A 159 -10.64 -11.46 6.98
C THR A 159 -9.58 -10.39 7.21
N THR A 160 -8.35 -10.80 7.51
CA THR A 160 -7.23 -9.87 7.71
C THR A 160 -6.93 -9.07 6.44
N VAL A 161 -6.98 -9.69 5.25
CA VAL A 161 -6.80 -8.99 3.97
C VAL A 161 -7.88 -7.92 3.75
N ARG A 162 -9.14 -8.26 4.00
CA ARG A 162 -10.27 -7.33 3.84
C ARG A 162 -10.20 -6.16 4.83
N LEU A 163 -9.80 -6.42 6.06
CA LEU A 163 -9.63 -5.38 7.07
C LEU A 163 -8.52 -4.40 6.67
N LEU A 164 -7.38 -4.89 6.17
CA LEU A 164 -6.33 -4.02 5.62
C LEU A 164 -6.87 -3.20 4.43
N GLY A 165 -7.57 -3.84 3.49
CA GLY A 165 -8.16 -3.15 2.34
C GLY A 165 -9.12 -2.03 2.75
N ARG A 166 -9.96 -2.25 3.78
CA ARG A 166 -10.87 -1.23 4.31
C ARG A 166 -10.10 -0.04 4.90
N VAL A 167 -9.09 -0.30 5.73
CA VAL A 167 -8.25 0.77 6.29
C VAL A 167 -7.54 1.55 5.18
N ALA A 168 -6.91 0.85 4.23
CA ALA A 168 -6.22 1.49 3.11
C ALA A 168 -7.18 2.37 2.28
N TYR A 169 -8.40 1.90 2.01
CA TYR A 169 -9.41 2.67 1.29
C TYR A 169 -9.82 3.95 2.04
N SER A 170 -10.09 3.83 3.34
CA SER A 170 -10.40 5.00 4.18
C SER A 170 -9.27 6.03 4.20
N LEU A 171 -8.02 5.57 4.31
CA LEU A 171 -6.85 6.45 4.27
C LEU A 171 -6.65 7.08 2.89
N SER A 172 -6.97 6.38 1.79
CA SER A 172 -6.92 6.95 0.45
C SER A 172 -7.87 8.14 0.32
N GLY A 173 -9.09 8.05 0.87
CA GLY A 173 -10.02 9.18 0.90
C GLY A 173 -9.53 10.37 1.72
N LEU A 174 -8.88 10.11 2.86
CA LEU A 174 -8.26 11.17 3.68
C LEU A 174 -7.12 11.88 2.91
N ILE A 175 -6.25 11.10 2.26
CA ILE A 175 -5.12 11.64 1.49
C ILE A 175 -5.61 12.41 0.27
N ASP A 176 -6.64 11.94 -0.43
CA ASP A 176 -7.24 12.65 -1.56
C ASP A 176 -7.75 14.05 -1.15
N GLY A 177 -8.41 14.15 0.00
CA GLY A 177 -8.80 15.44 0.57
C GLY A 177 -7.62 16.37 0.83
N ARG A 178 -6.54 15.86 1.46
CA ARG A 178 -5.31 16.62 1.69
C ARG A 178 -4.61 17.02 0.39
N MET A 179 -4.65 16.16 -0.63
CA MET A 179 -4.11 16.45 -1.98
C MET A 179 -4.85 17.61 -2.62
N GLN A 180 -6.18 17.64 -2.54
CA GLN A 180 -6.97 18.73 -3.09
C GLN A 180 -6.63 20.08 -2.44
N GLU A 181 -6.43 20.10 -1.12
CA GLU A 181 -5.97 21.29 -0.40
C GLU A 181 -4.57 21.73 -0.84
N ALA A 182 -3.61 20.81 -0.90
CA ALA A 182 -2.24 21.09 -1.33
C ALA A 182 -2.20 21.56 -2.80
N GLN A 183 -3.00 20.98 -3.68
CA GLN A 183 -3.13 21.41 -5.07
C GLN A 183 -3.63 22.85 -5.17
N ASN A 184 -4.61 23.23 -4.35
CA ASN A 184 -5.09 24.61 -4.31
C ASN A 184 -4.01 25.60 -3.84
N LYS A 185 -3.16 25.22 -2.88
CA LYS A 185 -2.00 26.03 -2.46
C LYS A 185 -1.01 26.21 -3.61
N VAL A 186 -0.63 25.13 -4.29
CA VAL A 186 0.28 25.16 -5.45
C VAL A 186 -0.30 26.03 -6.58
N LEU A 187 -1.61 25.93 -6.83
CA LEU A 187 -2.28 26.77 -7.83
C LEU A 187 -2.27 28.25 -7.43
N GLY A 188 -2.43 28.57 -6.14
CA GLY A 188 -2.28 29.92 -5.61
C GLY A 188 -0.89 30.50 -5.92
N VAL A 189 0.17 29.75 -5.58
CA VAL A 189 1.56 30.13 -5.90
C VAL A 189 1.75 30.39 -7.40
N ALA A 190 1.22 29.51 -8.25
CA ALA A 190 1.32 29.69 -9.69
C ALA A 190 0.55 30.92 -10.21
N ARG A 191 -0.60 31.26 -9.60
CA ARG A 191 -1.42 32.43 -9.96
C ARG A 191 -0.78 33.75 -9.57
N ASP A 192 -0.01 33.77 -8.48
CA ASP A 192 0.69 34.96 -8.01
C ASP A 192 1.94 35.28 -8.87
N MET A 193 2.41 34.34 -9.68
CA MET A 193 3.49 34.56 -10.63
C MET A 193 3.04 35.36 -11.84
N SER A 194 3.86 36.33 -12.25
CA SER A 194 3.71 36.98 -13.55
C SER A 194 3.94 35.99 -14.70
N ARG A 195 3.43 36.33 -15.89
CA ARG A 195 3.64 35.51 -17.11
C ARG A 195 5.11 35.27 -17.43
N LEU A 196 5.98 36.26 -17.17
CA LEU A 196 7.42 36.15 -17.39
C LEU A 196 8.08 35.18 -16.39
N GLN A 197 7.65 35.20 -15.13
CA GLN A 197 8.12 34.24 -14.14
C GLN A 197 7.71 32.82 -14.52
N LEU A 198 6.44 32.59 -14.85
CA LEU A 198 5.94 31.28 -15.29
C LEU A 198 6.65 30.77 -16.56
N SER A 199 6.90 31.63 -17.55
CA SER A 199 7.57 31.21 -18.79
C SER A 199 9.06 30.91 -18.62
N SER A 200 9.70 31.46 -17.59
CA SER A 200 11.09 31.18 -17.24
C SER A 200 11.30 29.86 -16.50
N LEU A 201 10.23 29.24 -15.98
CA LEU A 201 10.32 27.96 -15.29
C LEU A 201 10.69 26.83 -16.26
N PRO A 202 11.39 25.77 -15.79
CA PRO A 202 11.74 24.63 -16.62
C PRO A 202 10.50 23.99 -17.26
N LEU A 203 10.58 23.69 -18.55
CA LEU A 203 9.53 22.98 -19.29
C LEU A 203 9.67 21.47 -19.08
N VAL A 204 8.55 20.79 -18.87
CA VAL A 204 8.47 19.33 -18.81
C VAL A 204 7.48 18.88 -19.89
N HIS A 205 7.92 17.97 -20.75
CA HIS A 205 7.05 17.34 -21.74
C HIS A 205 6.26 16.23 -21.06
N LEU A 206 4.95 16.22 -21.28
CA LEU A 206 4.11 15.10 -20.87
C LEU A 206 4.31 13.96 -21.88
N ALA A 207 4.40 12.72 -21.39
CA ALA A 207 4.42 11.56 -22.27
C ALA A 207 3.11 11.49 -23.05
N GLU A 208 3.16 11.10 -24.33
CA GLU A 208 1.96 10.74 -25.07
C GLU A 208 1.33 9.52 -24.38
N VAL A 209 0.07 9.67 -23.95
CA VAL A 209 -0.74 8.59 -23.38
C VAL A 209 -1.35 7.78 -24.51
#